data_AF-A0A6V8DAK8-F1
#
_entry.id   AF-A0A6V8DAK8-F1
#
_cell.length_a   1.000
_cell.length_b   1.000
_cell.length_c   1.000
_cell.angle_alpha   90.00
_cell.angle_beta   90.00
_cell.angle_gamma   90.00
#
_symmetry.space_group_name_H-M   'P 1'
#
loop_
_entity.id
_entity.type
_entity.pdbx_description
1 polymer ?
#
loop_
_entity_poly.entity_id
_entity_poly.type
_entity_poly.pdbx_seq_one_letter_code
_entity_poly.pdbx_strand_id
1 'polypeptide(L)'
;IHRAILRVVANGTASPDRAAISEAGHQTNEPHSQEPADELACPAGGVWDPTLRDLDGAMGTCILTWDVPGTPVRNQSTINISFNGEEAGYYDCKRPAHGNAEAYLVVHEWQPTHEGLLTLGDANRCSVDQGPSATNGSAGVHGVNGVVEAIRTDWVIGRAGAEIPWLGVLKLALSTSGPGAVYVPNSSYVGLAGVIGAVLAVPLFLDPLVVRIFASSPERDEAKREHATDMMLDALQEEE
;
A
#
# COMPACT_ATOMS: atom_id res chain seq x y z
N ILE A 1 -8.41 0.94 4.34
CA ILE A 1 -7.04 0.73 3.83
C ILE A 1 -7.08 1.14 2.38
N HIS A 2 -5.99 1.71 1.87
CA HIS A 2 -5.89 2.04 0.45
C HIS A 2 -5.00 1.01 -0.23
N ARG A 3 -5.39 0.62 -1.43
CA ARG A 3 -4.64 -0.27 -2.30
C ARG A 3 -3.92 0.58 -3.34
N ALA A 4 -2.62 0.33 -3.53
CA ALA A 4 -1.90 0.83 -4.69
C ALA A 4 -2.25 -0.05 -5.90
N ILE A 5 -2.75 0.57 -6.98
CA ILE A 5 -3.11 -0.11 -8.23
C ILE A 5 -1.92 -0.22 -9.15
N LEU A 6 -1.26 0.90 -9.36
CA LEU A 6 -0.12 1.01 -10.24
C LEU A 6 0.81 2.09 -9.72
N ARG A 7 2.05 2.02 -10.17
CA ARG A 7 3.07 3.03 -9.93
C ARG A 7 3.41 3.69 -11.25
N VAL A 8 3.47 5.01 -11.26
CA VAL A 8 3.95 5.81 -12.38
C VAL A 8 5.36 6.31 -12.07
N VAL A 9 6.23 6.23 -13.08
CA VAL A 9 7.65 6.59 -12.98
C VAL A 9 7.99 7.48 -14.18
N ALA A 10 8.81 8.50 -13.98
CA ALA A 10 9.31 9.35 -15.04
C ALA A 10 10.21 8.52 -15.97
N ASN A 11 10.09 8.73 -17.28
CA ASN A 11 10.95 8.13 -18.28
C ASN A 11 11.78 9.21 -18.99
N GLY A 12 11.13 9.98 -19.85
CA GLY A 12 11.74 11.13 -20.51
C GLY A 12 11.81 12.29 -19.55
N THR A 13 13.00 12.84 -19.34
CA THR A 13 13.22 14.04 -18.53
C THR A 13 14.02 15.07 -19.31
N ALA A 14 13.85 16.34 -18.95
CA ALA A 14 14.65 17.45 -19.44
C ALA A 14 15.05 18.36 -18.28
N SER A 15 16.20 19.02 -18.46
CA SER A 15 16.64 20.03 -17.50
C SER A 15 15.69 21.23 -17.51
N PRO A 16 15.31 21.75 -16.34
CA PRO A 16 14.41 22.89 -16.21
C PRO A 16 15.11 24.20 -16.54
N ASP A 17 14.33 25.26 -16.77
CA ASP A 17 14.83 26.63 -16.84
C ASP A 17 15.12 27.18 -15.44
N ARG A 18 16.29 26.81 -14.91
CA ARG A 18 16.72 27.22 -13.56
C ARG A 18 16.89 28.74 -13.44
N ALA A 19 17.22 29.44 -14.52
CA ALA A 19 17.36 30.89 -14.52
C ALA A 19 15.99 31.54 -14.33
N ALA A 20 14.99 31.12 -15.10
CA ALA A 20 13.63 31.62 -14.98
C ALA A 20 13.03 31.36 -13.58
N ILE A 21 13.22 30.16 -13.03
CA ILE A 21 12.79 29.81 -11.66
C ILE A 21 13.44 30.76 -10.64
N SER A 22 14.76 30.98 -10.74
CA SER A 22 15.50 31.86 -9.81
C SER A 22 15.10 33.33 -9.96
N GLU A 23 14.88 33.82 -11.18
CA GLU A 23 14.48 35.20 -11.46
C GLU A 23 13.06 35.48 -10.96
N ALA A 24 12.17 34.48 -11.02
CA ALA A 24 10.83 34.53 -10.43
C ALA A 24 10.83 34.41 -8.90
N GLY A 25 11.98 34.16 -8.28
CA GLY A 25 12.14 34.11 -6.82
C GLY A 25 11.73 32.79 -6.17
N HIS A 26 11.55 31.73 -6.95
CA HIS A 26 11.22 30.39 -6.44
C HIS A 26 12.44 29.70 -5.84
N GLN A 27 12.20 28.82 -4.86
CA GLN A 27 13.23 28.04 -4.18
C GLN A 27 12.97 26.54 -4.31
N THR A 28 14.02 25.72 -4.22
CA THR A 28 13.93 24.26 -4.44
C THR A 28 13.19 23.49 -3.33
N ASN A 29 12.82 24.16 -2.22
CA ASN A 29 12.18 23.54 -1.05
C ASN A 29 10.88 24.25 -0.66
N GLU A 30 10.19 24.85 -1.63
CA GLU A 30 8.90 25.48 -1.40
C GLU A 30 7.80 24.43 -1.16
N PRO A 31 6.76 24.75 -0.37
CA PRO A 31 5.60 23.87 -0.27
C PRO A 31 4.92 23.74 -1.64
N HIS A 32 4.32 22.58 -1.92
CA HIS A 32 3.64 22.25 -3.20
C HIS A 32 2.76 23.37 -3.75
N SER A 33 2.02 24.08 -2.88
CA SER A 33 1.14 25.20 -3.27
C SER A 33 1.86 26.47 -3.76
N GLN A 34 3.18 26.54 -3.61
CA GLN A 34 4.03 27.67 -3.98
C GLN A 34 5.08 27.28 -5.02
N GLU A 35 5.04 26.05 -5.53
CA GLU A 35 5.93 25.61 -6.59
C GLU A 35 5.70 26.44 -7.87
N PRO A 36 6.76 26.64 -8.69
CA PRO A 36 6.61 27.31 -9.97
C PRO A 36 5.64 26.56 -10.87
N ALA A 37 4.92 27.29 -11.71
CA ALA A 37 4.09 26.71 -12.75
C ALA A 37 4.93 25.90 -13.75
N ASP A 38 4.34 24.85 -14.32
CA ASP A 38 4.99 23.98 -15.30
C ASP A 38 5.56 24.78 -16.47
N GLU A 39 4.86 25.80 -16.99
CA GLU A 39 5.35 26.57 -18.13
C GLU A 39 6.57 27.44 -17.80
N LEU A 40 6.72 27.84 -16.53
CA LEU A 40 7.87 28.62 -16.06
C LEU A 40 9.11 27.72 -15.91
N ALA A 41 8.94 26.57 -15.28
CA ALA A 41 10.04 25.64 -15.04
C ALA A 41 10.41 24.82 -16.28
N CYS A 42 9.42 24.49 -17.11
CA CYS A 42 9.49 23.59 -18.25
C CYS A 42 8.96 24.26 -19.53
N PRO A 43 9.63 25.31 -20.04
CA PRO A 43 9.13 26.09 -21.19
C PRO A 43 9.08 25.28 -22.50
N ALA A 44 9.82 24.17 -22.60
CA ALA A 44 9.76 23.23 -23.71
C ALA A 44 8.63 22.19 -23.57
N GLY A 45 7.82 22.29 -22.52
CA GLY A 45 6.80 21.32 -22.14
C GLY A 45 7.30 20.31 -21.11
N GLY A 46 6.35 19.58 -20.53
CA GLY A 46 6.57 18.65 -19.43
C GLY A 46 5.96 19.16 -18.13
N VAL A 47 6.06 18.34 -17.09
CA VAL A 47 5.58 18.65 -15.74
C VAL A 47 6.77 18.84 -14.81
N TRP A 48 6.74 19.90 -14.02
CA TRP A 48 7.79 20.21 -13.06
C TRP A 48 7.70 19.27 -11.86
N ASP A 49 8.81 18.60 -11.51
CA ASP A 49 8.93 17.87 -10.26
C ASP A 49 10.17 18.33 -9.50
N PRO A 50 10.03 19.10 -8.39
CA PRO A 50 11.17 19.60 -7.61
C PRO A 50 11.89 18.50 -6.81
N THR A 51 11.28 17.31 -6.67
CA THR A 51 11.78 16.24 -5.81
C THR A 51 12.63 15.20 -6.55
N LEU A 52 12.62 15.22 -7.88
CA LEU A 52 13.47 14.35 -8.68
C LEU A 52 14.80 15.04 -8.98
N ARG A 53 15.87 14.25 -9.03
CA ARG A 53 17.20 14.74 -9.38
C ARG A 53 17.37 14.75 -10.89
N ASP A 54 17.80 15.89 -11.44
CA ASP A 54 18.09 16.05 -12.85
C ASP A 54 19.50 15.50 -13.21
N LEU A 55 19.80 15.43 -14.50
CA LEU A 55 21.06 14.96 -15.09
C LEU A 55 22.28 15.79 -14.64
N ASP A 56 22.07 17.07 -14.31
CA ASP A 56 23.09 17.96 -13.75
C ASP A 56 23.40 17.67 -12.26
N GLY A 57 22.65 16.76 -11.65
CA GLY A 57 22.78 16.38 -10.25
C GLY A 57 22.06 17.31 -9.28
N ALA A 58 21.44 18.40 -9.73
CA ALA A 58 20.60 19.25 -8.90
C ALA A 58 19.18 18.68 -8.77
N MET A 59 18.47 19.10 -7.72
CA MET A 59 17.07 18.75 -7.53
C MET A 59 16.20 19.57 -8.49
N GLY A 60 15.07 18.98 -8.89
CA GLY A 60 14.14 19.56 -9.84
C GLY A 60 14.45 19.18 -11.28
N THR A 61 13.48 18.54 -11.93
CA THR A 61 13.52 18.13 -13.34
C THR A 61 12.16 18.35 -14.01
N CYS A 62 12.16 18.48 -15.34
CA CYS A 62 10.94 18.44 -16.14
C CYS A 62 10.67 17.01 -16.60
N ILE A 63 9.50 16.47 -16.30
CA ILE A 63 9.07 15.15 -16.73
C ILE A 63 8.28 15.28 -18.03
N LEU A 64 8.75 14.64 -19.08
CA LEU A 64 8.14 14.68 -20.41
C LEU A 64 7.21 13.49 -20.65
N THR A 65 7.61 12.31 -20.17
CA THR A 65 6.90 11.06 -20.41
C THR A 65 6.99 10.11 -19.22
N TRP A 66 6.07 9.15 -19.20
CA TRP A 66 5.82 8.24 -18.09
C TRP A 66 5.95 6.79 -18.53
N ASP A 67 6.42 5.99 -17.57
CA ASP A 67 6.37 4.53 -17.59
C ASP A 67 5.44 4.02 -16.49
N VAL A 68 4.77 2.91 -16.76
CA VAL A 68 4.05 2.13 -15.74
C VAL A 68 4.65 0.74 -15.65
N PRO A 69 5.54 0.48 -14.69
CA PRO A 69 6.14 -0.84 -14.51
C PRO A 69 5.09 -1.93 -14.32
N GLY A 70 5.30 -3.08 -14.97
CA GLY A 70 4.35 -4.20 -14.95
C GLY A 70 3.24 -4.13 -16.00
N THR A 71 3.19 -3.08 -16.83
CA THR A 71 2.29 -2.94 -17.97
C THR A 71 3.09 -2.59 -19.25
N PRO A 72 2.47 -2.53 -20.45
CA PRO A 72 3.16 -2.16 -21.68
C PRO A 72 3.36 -0.65 -21.86
N VAL A 73 2.82 0.20 -20.98
CA VAL A 73 2.95 1.66 -21.08
C VAL A 73 4.40 2.09 -20.85
N ARG A 74 5.06 2.52 -21.93
CA ARG A 74 6.44 3.00 -21.93
C ARG A 74 6.57 4.29 -22.73
N ASN A 75 7.26 5.27 -22.14
CA ASN A 75 7.58 6.55 -22.76
C ASN A 75 6.34 7.24 -23.35
N GLN A 76 5.26 7.33 -22.57
CA GLN A 76 4.00 7.96 -22.99
C GLN A 76 3.75 9.27 -22.24
N SER A 77 3.21 10.28 -22.92
CA SER A 77 2.83 11.55 -22.28
C SER A 77 1.57 11.42 -21.41
N THR A 78 0.70 10.47 -21.73
CA THR A 78 -0.50 10.13 -20.96
C THR A 78 -0.59 8.62 -20.75
N ILE A 79 -1.28 8.22 -19.69
CA ILE A 79 -1.38 6.83 -19.26
C ILE A 79 -2.78 6.31 -19.59
N ASN A 80 -2.80 5.26 -20.41
CA ASN A 80 -3.98 4.52 -20.81
C ASN A 80 -3.79 3.04 -20.44
N ILE A 81 -4.57 2.53 -19.49
CA ILE A 81 -4.47 1.15 -19.01
C ILE A 81 -5.86 0.61 -18.69
N SER A 82 -6.16 -0.58 -19.23
CA SER A 82 -7.36 -1.34 -18.92
C SER A 82 -7.04 -2.52 -18.00
N PHE A 83 -7.67 -2.59 -16.83
CA PHE A 83 -7.52 -3.71 -15.89
C PHE A 83 -8.50 -4.84 -16.23
N ASN A 84 -8.48 -5.28 -17.48
CA ASN A 84 -9.34 -6.34 -18.03
C ASN A 84 -8.73 -7.75 -17.92
N GLY A 85 -7.47 -7.87 -17.47
CA GLY A 85 -6.74 -9.13 -17.37
C GLY A 85 -5.80 -9.44 -18.53
N GLU A 86 -5.72 -8.57 -19.55
CA GLU A 86 -4.85 -8.77 -20.72
C GLU A 86 -3.49 -8.06 -20.54
N GLU A 87 -3.49 -6.74 -20.47
CA GLU A 87 -2.26 -5.91 -20.35
C GLU A 87 -1.89 -5.57 -18.90
N ALA A 88 -2.87 -5.63 -18.01
CA ALA A 88 -2.75 -5.45 -16.58
C ALA A 88 -3.63 -6.48 -15.86
N GLY A 89 -3.40 -6.66 -14.55
CA GLY A 89 -4.24 -7.56 -13.75
C GLY A 89 -5.73 -7.19 -13.82
N TYR A 90 -6.61 -8.18 -13.71
CA TYR A 90 -8.04 -7.93 -13.70
C TYR A 90 -8.49 -7.24 -12.41
N TYR A 91 -9.22 -6.12 -12.51
CA TYR A 91 -9.81 -5.43 -11.37
C TYR A 91 -11.30 -5.18 -11.61
N ASP A 92 -12.15 -5.95 -10.93
CA ASP A 92 -13.61 -5.81 -10.98
C ASP A 92 -14.09 -4.62 -10.14
N CYS A 93 -14.80 -3.68 -10.78
CA CYS A 93 -15.34 -2.50 -10.14
C CYS A 93 -16.63 -2.77 -9.35
N LYS A 94 -17.25 -3.94 -9.52
CA LYS A 94 -18.51 -4.31 -8.86
C LYS A 94 -19.59 -3.22 -8.99
N ARG A 95 -19.65 -2.56 -10.15
CA ARG A 95 -20.64 -1.52 -10.47
C ARG A 95 -21.89 -2.18 -11.08
N PRO A 96 -23.10 -1.68 -10.78
CA PRO A 96 -24.28 -2.03 -11.57
C PRO A 96 -24.07 -1.58 -13.02
N ALA A 97 -24.18 -2.50 -13.97
CA ALA A 97 -23.91 -2.27 -15.39
C ALA A 97 -25.02 -1.45 -16.07
N HIS A 98 -25.17 -0.17 -15.70
CA HIS A 98 -26.06 0.76 -16.39
C HIS A 98 -25.38 2.13 -16.51
N GLY A 99 -24.76 2.40 -17.66
CA GLY A 99 -24.26 3.73 -18.04
C GLY A 99 -22.79 3.76 -18.45
N ASN A 100 -22.48 3.31 -19.68
CA ASN A 100 -21.24 3.60 -20.44
C ASN A 100 -19.92 3.59 -19.66
N ALA A 101 -19.81 2.76 -18.62
CA ALA A 101 -18.63 2.60 -17.81
C ALA A 101 -18.28 1.12 -17.78
N GLU A 102 -17.00 0.82 -17.97
CA GLU A 102 -16.50 -0.53 -17.99
C GLU A 102 -16.75 -1.21 -16.63
N ALA A 103 -16.96 -2.53 -16.67
CA ALA A 103 -17.11 -3.33 -15.45
C ALA A 103 -15.80 -3.44 -14.66
N TYR A 104 -14.68 -3.09 -15.28
CA TYR A 104 -13.34 -3.15 -14.73
C TYR A 104 -12.67 -1.76 -14.66
N LEU A 105 -11.59 -1.65 -13.89
CA LEU A 105 -10.88 -0.39 -13.71
C LEU A 105 -10.23 0.03 -15.04
N VAL A 106 -10.48 1.27 -15.45
CA VAL A 106 -9.82 1.89 -16.61
C VAL A 106 -9.16 3.17 -16.17
N VAL A 107 -7.86 3.28 -16.44
CA VAL A 107 -7.10 4.52 -16.36
C VAL A 107 -7.06 5.09 -17.78
N HIS A 108 -7.56 6.30 -17.97
CA HIS A 108 -7.76 6.88 -19.29
C HIS A 108 -7.23 8.31 -19.35
N GLU A 109 -6.33 8.56 -20.31
CA GLU A 109 -5.67 9.83 -20.60
C GLU A 109 -5.11 10.52 -19.37
N TRP A 110 -4.68 9.73 -18.38
CA TRP A 110 -4.17 10.28 -17.14
C TRP A 110 -2.79 10.88 -17.36
N GLN A 111 -2.64 12.16 -17.02
CA GLN A 111 -1.35 12.84 -16.96
C GLN A 111 -0.99 13.09 -15.49
N PRO A 112 -0.10 12.28 -14.90
CA PRO A 112 0.36 12.52 -13.53
C PRO A 112 1.08 13.86 -13.41
N THR A 113 0.99 14.47 -12.24
CA THR A 113 1.76 15.67 -11.90
C THR A 113 3.19 15.33 -11.47
N HIS A 114 3.40 14.11 -10.95
CA HIS A 114 4.70 13.66 -10.48
C HIS A 114 4.74 12.12 -10.37
N GLU A 115 5.91 11.56 -10.06
CA GLU A 115 6.03 10.12 -9.81
C GLU A 115 5.23 9.68 -8.57
N GLY A 116 4.60 8.52 -8.64
CA GLY A 116 3.84 8.05 -7.49
C GLY A 116 2.94 6.85 -7.74
N LEU A 117 2.06 6.60 -6.78
CA LEU A 117 1.11 5.51 -6.76
C LEU A 117 -0.28 6.05 -7.04
N LEU A 118 -0.98 5.40 -7.97
CA LEU A 118 -2.43 5.54 -8.10
C LEU A 118 -3.09 4.63 -7.05
N THR A 119 -3.97 5.19 -6.23
CA THR A 119 -4.56 4.48 -5.09
C THR A 119 -6.08 4.44 -5.14
N LEU A 120 -6.65 3.45 -4.48
CA LEU A 120 -8.09 3.40 -4.20
C LEU A 120 -8.39 2.75 -2.86
N GLY A 121 -9.52 3.11 -2.27
CA GLY A 121 -10.10 2.42 -1.13
C GLY A 121 -10.76 1.08 -1.49
N ASP A 122 -10.84 0.17 -0.51
CA ASP A 122 -11.38 -1.19 -0.67
C ASP A 122 -12.88 -1.25 -1.06
N ALA A 123 -13.64 -0.18 -0.85
CA ALA A 123 -15.08 -0.12 -1.10
C ALA A 123 -15.48 0.98 -2.10
N ASN A 124 -14.55 1.40 -2.98
CA ASN A 124 -14.75 2.60 -3.80
C ASN A 124 -15.30 2.33 -5.20
N ARG A 125 -15.65 1.08 -5.56
CA ARG A 125 -16.21 0.70 -6.89
C ARG A 125 -15.43 1.29 -8.08
N CYS A 126 -14.09 1.25 -8.01
CA CYS A 126 -13.15 1.89 -8.97
C CYS A 126 -13.15 3.42 -9.02
N SER A 127 -13.72 4.09 -8.02
CA SER A 127 -13.43 5.49 -7.76
C SER A 127 -12.03 5.58 -7.15
N VAL A 128 -11.03 5.82 -7.99
CA VAL A 128 -9.63 6.07 -7.57
C VAL A 128 -9.52 7.38 -6.80
N ASP A 129 -8.56 7.45 -5.88
CA ASP A 129 -8.40 8.61 -5.00
C ASP A 129 -8.00 9.88 -5.77
N GLN A 130 -7.29 9.72 -6.89
CA GLN A 130 -6.88 10.81 -7.79
C GLN A 130 -8.02 11.38 -8.65
N GLY A 131 -9.22 10.82 -8.53
CA GLY A 131 -10.43 11.38 -9.13
C GLY A 131 -10.52 11.23 -10.64
N PRO A 132 -11.33 12.10 -11.29
CA PRO A 132 -11.79 11.88 -12.66
C PRO A 132 -10.69 12.09 -13.71
N SER A 133 -9.59 12.76 -13.37
CA SER A 133 -8.43 12.92 -14.25
C SER A 133 -7.68 11.61 -14.49
N ALA A 134 -7.81 10.63 -13.57
CA ALA A 134 -7.20 9.32 -13.70
C ALA A 134 -8.18 8.26 -14.21
N THR A 135 -9.41 8.26 -13.68
CA THR A 135 -10.45 7.28 -14.04
C THR A 135 -11.81 7.98 -14.16
N ASN A 136 -12.46 7.81 -15.31
CA ASN A 136 -13.77 8.39 -15.54
C ASN A 136 -14.82 7.91 -14.52
N GLY A 137 -15.65 8.83 -14.04
CA GLY A 137 -16.65 8.58 -13.01
C GLY A 137 -16.08 8.41 -11.59
N SER A 138 -14.78 8.62 -11.39
CA SER A 138 -14.20 8.71 -10.05
C SER A 138 -14.50 10.07 -9.41
N ALA A 139 -14.94 10.07 -8.16
CA ALA A 139 -15.11 11.29 -7.37
C ALA A 139 -13.78 11.86 -6.89
N GLY A 140 -12.81 11.00 -6.59
CA GLY A 140 -11.56 11.37 -5.95
C GLY A 140 -11.70 11.63 -4.45
N VAL A 141 -10.55 11.75 -3.77
CA VAL A 141 -10.45 12.21 -2.39
C VAL A 141 -10.07 13.68 -2.43
N HIS A 142 -10.83 14.52 -1.72
CA HIS A 142 -10.58 15.96 -1.69
C HIS A 142 -9.80 16.34 -0.44
N GLY A 143 -8.66 17.00 -0.66
CA GLY A 143 -7.93 17.76 0.35
C GLY A 143 -8.34 19.23 0.35
N VAL A 144 -7.60 20.04 1.11
CA VAL A 144 -7.81 21.50 1.22
C VAL A 144 -7.64 22.20 -0.14
N ASN A 145 -6.77 21.66 -1.00
CA ASN A 145 -6.36 22.28 -2.26
C ASN A 145 -6.98 21.61 -3.50
N GLY A 146 -7.97 20.72 -3.34
CA GLY A 146 -8.60 20.01 -4.46
C GLY A 146 -8.48 18.49 -4.34
N VAL A 147 -8.56 17.79 -5.46
CA VAL A 147 -8.41 16.33 -5.50
C VAL A 147 -6.95 15.97 -5.23
N VAL A 148 -6.72 14.90 -4.47
CA VAL A 148 -5.36 14.43 -4.18
C VAL A 148 -4.63 13.98 -5.43
N GLU A 149 -3.33 14.22 -5.49
CA GLU A 149 -2.46 13.79 -6.58
C GLU A 149 -1.98 12.34 -6.36
N ALA A 150 -1.08 11.86 -7.23
CA ALA A 150 -0.44 10.56 -7.02
C ALA A 150 0.26 10.52 -5.66
N ILE A 151 0.34 9.35 -5.02
CA ILE A 151 1.02 9.25 -3.72
C ILE A 151 2.50 8.97 -3.97
N ARG A 152 3.38 9.91 -3.62
CA ARG A 152 4.83 9.68 -3.75
C ARG A 152 5.29 8.51 -2.88
N THR A 153 6.33 7.82 -3.31
CA THR A 153 6.82 6.63 -2.61
C THR A 153 7.42 6.94 -1.24
N ASP A 154 7.96 8.14 -1.05
CA ASP A 154 8.48 8.64 0.24
C ASP A 154 7.35 9.00 1.22
N TRP A 155 6.15 9.30 0.74
CA TRP A 155 4.97 9.52 1.58
C TRP A 155 4.38 8.22 2.13
N VAL A 156 4.80 7.07 1.58
CA VAL A 156 4.33 5.76 2.03
C VAL A 156 5.01 5.41 3.35
N ILE A 157 4.25 5.50 4.44
CA ILE A 157 4.73 5.18 5.80
C ILE A 157 4.94 3.66 5.97
N GLY A 158 4.20 2.84 5.24
CA GLY A 158 4.36 1.39 5.29
C GLY A 158 3.37 0.63 4.41
N ARG A 159 3.64 -0.66 4.21
CA ARG A 159 2.75 -1.60 3.51
C ARG A 159 1.95 -2.39 4.55
N ALA A 160 0.63 -2.34 4.45
CA ALA A 160 -0.24 -3.16 5.31
C ALA A 160 0.04 -4.66 5.05
N GLY A 161 0.33 -5.40 6.12
CA GLY A 161 0.51 -6.85 6.10
C GLY A 161 -0.82 -7.59 6.29
N ALA A 162 -0.74 -8.86 6.68
CA ALA A 162 -1.93 -9.61 7.08
C ALA A 162 -2.55 -8.98 8.33
N GLU A 163 -3.82 -8.60 8.26
CA GLU A 163 -4.58 -8.11 9.39
C GLU A 163 -5.37 -9.25 10.01
N ILE A 164 -5.39 -9.33 11.34
CA ILE A 164 -6.33 -10.21 12.04
C ILE A 164 -7.70 -9.55 11.92
N PRO A 165 -8.72 -10.23 11.36
CA PRO A 165 -10.05 -9.67 11.20
C PRO A 165 -10.60 -9.09 12.50
N TRP A 166 -11.32 -7.98 12.39
CA TRP A 166 -12.01 -7.28 13.48
C TRP A 166 -11.14 -6.68 14.58
N LEU A 167 -9.83 -7.00 14.70
CA LEU A 167 -8.94 -6.28 15.64
C LEU A 167 -8.85 -4.77 15.34
N GLY A 168 -9.02 -4.37 14.07
CA GLY A 168 -9.11 -2.97 13.68
C GLY A 168 -10.24 -2.19 14.35
N VAL A 169 -11.30 -2.87 14.83
CA VAL A 169 -12.38 -2.24 15.60
C VAL A 169 -11.85 -1.66 16.91
N LEU A 170 -10.93 -2.35 17.58
CA LEU A 170 -10.33 -1.86 18.83
C LEU A 170 -9.54 -0.56 18.58
N LYS A 171 -8.82 -0.49 17.44
CA LYS A 171 -8.12 0.73 17.02
C LYS A 171 -9.09 1.91 16.83
N LEU A 172 -10.23 1.68 16.18
CA LEU A 172 -11.25 2.71 15.98
C LEU A 172 -11.98 3.10 17.26
N ALA A 173 -12.21 2.13 18.17
CA ALA A 173 -12.86 2.35 19.46
C ALA A 173 -11.99 3.11 20.46
N LEU A 174 -10.68 2.94 20.40
CA LEU A 174 -9.72 3.64 21.26
C LEU A 174 -9.22 4.96 20.66
N SER A 175 -9.59 5.27 19.40
CA SER A 175 -9.22 6.53 18.76
C SER A 175 -9.96 7.70 19.43
N THR A 176 -9.20 8.69 19.91
CA THR A 176 -9.74 9.91 20.54
C THR A 176 -10.08 11.02 19.53
N SER A 177 -9.85 10.80 18.23
CA SER A 177 -10.10 11.78 17.17
C SER A 177 -10.71 11.13 15.92
N GLY A 178 -11.76 11.76 15.37
CA GLY A 178 -12.53 11.29 14.21
C GLY A 178 -13.92 10.75 14.59
N PRO A 179 -14.72 10.26 13.62
CA PRO A 179 -16.04 9.67 13.89
C PRO A 179 -15.98 8.37 14.72
N GLY A 180 -14.79 7.88 15.06
CA GLY A 180 -14.58 6.77 15.98
C GLY A 180 -15.23 5.47 15.52
N ALA A 181 -15.70 4.67 16.47
CA ALA A 181 -16.32 3.37 16.22
C ALA A 181 -17.80 3.45 15.76
N VAL A 182 -18.30 4.66 15.47
CA VAL A 182 -19.72 4.92 15.16
C VAL A 182 -20.16 4.26 13.84
N TYR A 183 -19.25 4.12 12.88
CA TYR A 183 -19.52 3.45 11.60
C TYR A 183 -19.19 1.96 11.58
N VAL A 184 -18.80 1.39 12.73
CA VAL A 184 -18.49 -0.04 12.82
C VAL A 184 -19.79 -0.83 13.00
N PRO A 185 -20.15 -1.74 12.07
CA PRO A 185 -21.38 -2.52 12.19
C PRO A 185 -21.30 -3.51 13.36
N ASN A 186 -22.44 -3.81 13.98
CA ASN A 186 -22.51 -4.65 15.19
C ASN A 186 -21.87 -6.05 14.99
N SER A 187 -21.94 -6.60 13.78
CA SER A 187 -21.29 -7.86 13.41
C SER A 187 -19.78 -7.83 13.61
N SER A 188 -19.13 -6.67 13.48
CA SER A 188 -17.69 -6.52 13.67
C SER A 188 -17.30 -6.58 15.16
N TYR A 189 -18.16 -6.14 16.08
CA TYR A 189 -17.92 -6.30 17.51
C TYR A 189 -18.07 -7.75 17.96
N VAL A 190 -19.06 -8.47 17.41
CA VAL A 190 -19.20 -9.91 17.64
C VAL A 190 -17.97 -10.67 17.11
N GLY A 191 -17.50 -10.30 15.91
CA GLY A 191 -16.26 -10.83 15.34
C GLY A 191 -15.03 -10.55 16.21
N LEU A 192 -14.89 -9.33 16.73
CA LEU A 192 -13.81 -8.95 17.66
C LEU A 192 -13.84 -9.80 18.93
N ALA A 193 -15.01 -9.96 19.56
CA ALA A 193 -15.16 -10.80 20.75
C ALA A 193 -14.79 -12.27 20.45
N GLY A 194 -15.20 -12.78 19.28
CA GLY A 194 -14.82 -14.12 18.82
C GLY A 194 -13.31 -14.29 18.65
N VAL A 195 -12.62 -13.31 18.04
CA VAL A 195 -11.16 -13.34 17.88
C VAL A 195 -10.45 -13.27 19.22
N ILE A 196 -10.86 -12.37 20.13
CA ILE A 196 -10.29 -12.31 21.48
C ILE A 196 -10.48 -13.65 22.20
N GLY A 197 -11.70 -14.20 22.14
CA GLY A 197 -12.01 -15.50 22.73
C GLY A 197 -11.14 -16.62 22.16
N ALA A 198 -10.95 -16.65 20.84
CA ALA A 198 -10.09 -17.63 20.18
C ALA A 198 -8.63 -17.49 20.61
N VAL A 199 -8.07 -16.28 20.61
CA VAL A 199 -6.68 -16.04 21.04
C VAL A 199 -6.45 -16.49 22.48
N LEU A 200 -7.42 -16.28 23.37
CA LEU A 200 -7.35 -16.74 24.76
C LEU A 200 -7.57 -18.26 24.90
N ALA A 201 -8.43 -18.85 24.07
CA ALA A 201 -8.74 -20.27 24.12
C ALA A 201 -7.62 -21.14 23.53
N VAL A 202 -6.93 -20.67 22.49
CA VAL A 202 -5.86 -21.40 21.80
C VAL A 202 -4.83 -22.01 22.75
N PRO A 203 -4.17 -21.27 23.67
CA PRO A 203 -3.23 -21.89 24.61
C PRO A 203 -3.91 -22.88 25.57
N LEU A 204 -5.14 -22.58 26.03
CA LEU A 204 -5.87 -23.47 26.95
C LEU A 204 -6.16 -24.85 26.35
N PHE A 205 -6.30 -24.95 25.03
CA PHE A 205 -6.61 -26.20 24.34
C PHE A 205 -5.43 -26.81 23.60
N LEU A 206 -4.58 -26.00 22.95
CA LEU A 206 -3.42 -26.50 22.22
C LEU A 206 -2.32 -26.99 23.16
N ASP A 207 -2.05 -26.28 24.26
CA ASP A 207 -0.98 -26.68 25.18
C ASP A 207 -1.19 -28.10 25.75
N PRO A 208 -2.36 -28.47 26.32
CA PRO A 208 -2.56 -29.83 26.80
C PRO A 208 -2.60 -30.87 25.68
N LEU A 209 -3.04 -30.49 24.47
CA LEU A 209 -3.05 -31.38 23.31
C LEU A 209 -1.61 -31.69 22.85
N VAL A 210 -0.79 -30.67 22.71
CA VAL A 210 0.63 -30.77 22.34
C VAL A 210 1.39 -31.56 23.40
N VAL A 211 1.15 -31.28 24.68
CA VAL A 211 1.74 -32.07 25.79
C VAL A 211 1.30 -33.53 25.72
N ARG A 212 0.04 -33.84 25.42
CA ARG A 212 -0.41 -35.23 25.22
C ARG A 212 0.28 -35.91 24.06
N ILE A 213 0.39 -35.24 22.91
CA ILE A 213 1.06 -35.77 21.72
C ILE A 213 2.52 -36.08 22.02
N PHE A 214 3.26 -35.13 22.60
CA PHE A 214 4.64 -35.36 23.02
C PHE A 214 4.75 -36.42 24.11
N ALA A 215 3.76 -36.52 25.00
CA ALA A 215 3.76 -37.53 26.05
C ALA A 215 3.61 -38.96 25.51
N SER A 216 2.93 -39.12 24.38
CA SER A 216 2.77 -40.40 23.66
C SER A 216 3.85 -40.67 22.60
N SER A 217 4.85 -39.80 22.48
CA SER A 217 5.91 -39.96 21.47
C SER A 217 6.88 -41.09 21.87
N PRO A 218 7.21 -42.03 20.95
CA PRO A 218 8.14 -43.12 21.22
C PRO A 218 9.56 -42.63 21.57
N GLU A 219 9.96 -41.48 21.03
CA GLU A 219 11.22 -40.80 21.37
C GLU A 219 11.35 -40.53 22.87
N ARG A 220 10.22 -40.25 23.55
CA ARG A 220 10.21 -39.99 24.98
C ARG A 220 10.38 -41.26 25.81
N ASP A 221 9.93 -42.40 25.29
CA ASP A 221 10.09 -43.68 25.96
C ASP A 221 11.52 -44.22 25.77
N GLU A 222 12.12 -43.99 24.61
CA GLU A 222 13.53 -44.32 24.39
C GLU A 222 14.45 -43.45 25.25
N ALA A 223 14.22 -42.13 25.31
CA ALA A 223 14.98 -41.24 26.20
C ALA A 223 14.89 -41.65 27.69
N LYS A 224 13.74 -42.17 28.15
CA LYS A 224 13.62 -42.71 29.52
C LYS A 224 14.42 -43.99 29.72
N ARG A 225 14.47 -44.87 28.71
CA ARG A 225 15.27 -46.09 28.78
C ARG A 225 16.74 -45.76 28.85
N GLU A 226 17.22 -44.89 27.95
CA GLU A 226 18.61 -44.42 27.92
C GLU A 226 19.02 -43.83 29.28
N HIS A 227 18.20 -42.91 29.83
CA HIS A 227 18.45 -42.34 31.15
C HIS A 227 18.43 -43.37 32.29
N ALA A 228 17.58 -44.39 32.21
CA ALA A 228 17.54 -45.44 33.23
C ALA A 228 18.79 -46.34 33.17
N THR A 229 19.27 -46.67 31.97
CA THR A 229 20.55 -47.37 31.80
C THR A 229 21.72 -46.54 32.29
N ASP A 230 21.72 -45.22 32.04
CA ASP A 230 22.78 -44.32 32.47
C ASP A 230 22.87 -44.25 34.00
N MET A 231 21.74 -44.06 34.70
CA MET A 231 21.71 -44.09 36.16
C MET A 231 22.15 -45.44 36.75
N MET A 232 21.85 -46.56 36.07
CA MET A 232 22.28 -47.88 36.51
C MET A 232 23.80 -48.05 36.34
N LEU A 233 24.36 -47.54 35.24
CA LEU A 233 25.81 -47.53 35.02
C LEU A 233 26.51 -46.68 36.08
N ASP A 234 26.02 -45.47 36.36
CA ASP A 234 26.57 -44.60 37.41
C ASP A 234 26.54 -45.29 38.78
N ALA A 235 25.41 -45.91 39.16
CA ALA A 235 25.29 -46.61 40.44
C ALA A 235 26.25 -47.80 40.57
N LEU A 236 26.46 -48.56 39.48
CA LEU A 236 27.45 -49.65 39.46
C LEU A 236 28.88 -49.12 39.58
N GLN A 237 29.15 -47.93 39.03
CA GLN A 237 30.46 -47.29 39.07
C GLN A 237 30.77 -46.66 40.44
N GLU A 238 29.75 -46.30 41.22
CA GLU A 238 29.90 -45.86 42.62
C GLU A 238 30.10 -47.01 43.61
N GLU A 239 29.73 -48.25 43.25
CA GLU A 239 29.92 -49.45 44.09
C GLU A 239 31.31 -50.11 43.95
N GLU A 240 32.14 -49.67 42.99
CA GLU A 240 33.51 -50.15 42.74
C GLU A 240 34.59 -49.25 43.38
#